data_AF-A0A933C2W1-F1
#
_entry.id   AF-A0A933C2W1-F1
#
_cell.length_a   1.000
_cell.length_b   1.000
_cell.length_c   1.000
_cell.angle_alpha   90.00
_cell.angle_beta   90.00
_cell.angle_gamma   90.00
#
_symmetry.space_group_name_H-M   'P 1'
#
loop_
_entity.id
_entity.type
_entity.pdbx_description
1 polymer ?
#
loop_
_entity_poly.entity_id
_entity_poly.type
_entity_poly.pdbx_seq_one_letter_code
_entity_poly.pdbx_strand_id
1 'polypeptide(L)'
;MGSIIEVQNVSKSYWRDSFEIPVLNNITFSVPEGEFIALMGPSGSGKTTLLNLIAGIDKPNGGVINIAGTDITRLGESQLAKWRSTHVGFIFQFYNLIPVLTAYENVELPLL
;
A
#
# COMPACT_ATOMS: atom_id res chain seq x y z
N MET A 1 -21.03 9.79 4.69
CA MET A 1 -20.21 8.95 3.80
C MET A 1 -18.83 8.88 4.41
N GLY A 2 -18.36 7.68 4.76
CA GLY A 2 -17.03 7.49 5.36
C GLY A 2 -15.98 7.24 4.27
N SER A 3 -14.76 7.74 4.48
CA SER A 3 -13.62 7.41 3.63
C SER A 3 -13.02 6.07 4.06
N ILE A 4 -12.78 5.18 3.09
CA ILE A 4 -12.11 3.90 3.35
C ILE A 4 -10.59 4.06 3.37
N ILE A 5 -10.04 5.01 2.63
CA ILE A 5 -8.61 5.36 2.69
C ILE A 5 -8.49 6.85 3.03
N GLU A 6 -7.67 7.16 4.03
CA GLU A 6 -7.31 8.52 4.39
C GLU A 6 -5.80 8.62 4.51
N VAL A 7 -5.20 9.47 3.68
CA VAL A 7 -3.76 9.75 3.65
C VAL A 7 -3.60 11.20 4.07
N GLN A 8 -2.82 11.44 5.12
CA GLN A 8 -2.64 12.78 5.69
C GLN A 8 -1.16 13.09 5.84
N ASN A 9 -0.70 14.09 5.10
CA ASN A 9 0.64 14.66 5.16
C ASN A 9 1.75 13.60 4.99
N VAL A 10 1.51 12.61 4.13
CA VAL A 10 2.39 11.46 3.98
C VAL A 10 3.62 11.81 3.16
N SER A 11 4.79 11.50 3.71
CA SER A 11 6.08 11.68 3.06
C SER A 11 6.89 10.38 3.09
N LYS A 12 7.68 10.16 2.04
CA LYS A 12 8.57 9.01 1.91
C LYS A 12 9.82 9.41 1.13
N SER A 13 10.96 9.09 1.72
CA SER A 13 12.29 9.19 1.16
C SER A 13 12.99 7.85 1.30
N TYR A 14 13.87 7.55 0.34
CA TYR A 14 14.81 6.44 0.44
C TYR A 14 16.22 7.00 0.54
N TRP A 15 17.11 6.24 1.19
CA TRP A 15 18.49 6.66 1.39
C TRP A 15 19.40 5.83 0.48
N ARG A 16 20.30 6.51 -0.23
CA ARG A 16 21.40 5.89 -0.96
C ARG A 16 22.70 6.47 -0.41
N ASP A 17 23.42 5.67 0.36
CA ASP A 17 24.53 6.13 1.20
C ASP A 17 24.06 7.30 2.08
N SER A 18 24.70 8.47 1.95
CA SER A 18 24.34 9.69 2.68
C SER A 18 23.34 10.58 1.94
N PHE A 19 22.88 10.18 0.75
CA PHE A 19 21.96 10.98 -0.06
C PHE A 19 20.51 10.57 0.19
N GLU A 20 19.70 11.53 0.65
CA GLU A 20 18.25 11.39 0.72
C GLU A 20 17.64 11.57 -0.67
N ILE A 21 16.81 10.61 -1.07
CA ILE A 21 16.04 10.62 -2.31
C ILE A 21 14.56 10.75 -1.94
N PRO A 22 13.99 11.96 -1.94
CA PRO A 22 12.58 12.17 -1.65
C PRO A 22 11.71 11.63 -2.79
N VAL A 23 10.71 10.81 -2.46
CA VAL A 23 9.80 10.18 -3.43
C VAL A 23 8.38 10.70 -3.29
N LEU A 24 7.88 10.84 -2.06
CA LEU A 24 6.57 11.42 -1.76
C LEU A 24 6.77 12.60 -0.80
N ASN A 25 6.09 13.70 -1.07
CA ASN A 25 6.21 14.92 -0.28
C ASN A 25 4.82 15.45 0.11
N ASN A 26 4.47 15.30 1.39
CA ASN A 26 3.28 15.86 2.03
C ASN A 26 1.97 15.56 1.28
N ILE A 27 1.76 14.28 0.92
CA ILE A 27 0.59 13.84 0.17
C ILE A 27 -0.62 13.75 1.11
N THR A 28 -1.73 14.38 0.73
CA THR A 28 -3.00 14.33 1.46
C THR A 28 -4.16 14.10 0.50
N PHE A 29 -4.94 13.05 0.74
CA PHE A 29 -6.19 12.76 0.03
C PHE A 29 -7.04 11.75 0.81
N SER A 30 -8.28 11.57 0.36
CA SER A 30 -9.14 10.51 0.86
C SER A 30 -9.88 9.81 -0.28
N VAL A 31 -10.23 8.54 -0.07
CA VAL A 31 -11.00 7.72 -1.01
C VAL A 31 -12.25 7.22 -0.29
N PRO A 32 -13.46 7.54 -0.80
CA PRO A 32 -14.70 6.96 -0.29
C PRO A 32 -14.77 5.44 -0.47
N GLU A 33 -15.53 4.78 0.39
CA GLU A 33 -15.81 3.35 0.26
C GLU A 33 -16.58 3.03 -1.03
N GLY A 34 -16.19 1.95 -1.73
CA GLY A 34 -16.84 1.48 -2.96
C GLY A 34 -16.38 2.18 -4.24
N GLU A 35 -15.44 3.13 -4.15
CA GLU A 35 -14.93 3.87 -5.30
C GLU A 35 -13.92 3.07 -6.14
N PHE A 36 -13.91 3.33 -7.45
CA PHE A 36 -12.92 2.82 -8.39
C PHE A 36 -12.08 3.96 -8.93
N ILE A 37 -10.82 4.04 -8.47
CA ILE A 37 -9.94 5.19 -8.74
C ILE A 37 -8.72 4.75 -9.54
N ALA A 38 -8.26 5.64 -10.43
CA ALA A 38 -7.01 5.50 -11.15
C ALA A 38 -5.96 6.49 -10.61
N LEU A 39 -4.74 5.99 -10.38
CA LEU A 39 -3.57 6.80 -10.05
C LEU A 39 -2.65 6.90 -11.28
N MET A 40 -2.58 8.10 -11.88
CA MET A 40 -1.81 8.35 -13.10
C MET A 40 -0.61 9.27 -12.84
N GLY A 41 0.43 9.14 -13.66
CA GLY A 41 1.63 9.97 -13.59
C GLY A 41 2.85 9.34 -14.29
N PRO A 42 3.90 10.11 -14.59
CA PRO A 42 5.10 9.61 -15.28
C PRO A 42 5.83 8.53 -14.48
N SER A 43 6.67 7.72 -15.13
CA SER A 43 7.54 6.78 -14.41
C SER A 43 8.41 7.52 -13.40
N GLY A 44 8.62 6.93 -12.21
CA GLY A 44 9.37 7.56 -11.12
C GLY A 44 8.60 8.55 -10.25
N SER A 45 7.33 8.86 -10.56
CA SER A 45 6.53 9.82 -9.77
C SER A 45 6.06 9.34 -8.39
N GLY A 46 6.56 8.20 -7.89
CA GLY A 46 6.20 7.66 -6.58
C GLY A 46 4.90 6.86 -6.50
N LYS A 47 4.22 6.55 -7.62
CA LYS A 47 2.94 5.80 -7.61
C LYS A 47 3.04 4.45 -6.90
N THR A 48 4.01 3.62 -7.28
CA THR A 48 4.24 2.31 -6.66
C THR A 48 4.58 2.46 -5.18
N THR A 49 5.35 3.48 -4.82
CA THR A 49 5.64 3.80 -3.42
C THR A 49 4.35 4.12 -2.66
N LEU A 50 3.49 5.00 -3.18
CA LEU A 50 2.22 5.35 -2.55
C LEU A 50 1.32 4.12 -2.38
N LEU A 51 1.18 3.28 -3.42
CA LEU A 51 0.42 2.03 -3.34
C LEU A 51 0.98 1.09 -2.27
N ASN A 52 2.31 0.93 -2.21
CA ASN A 52 2.94 0.08 -1.18
C ASN A 52 2.71 0.60 0.24
N LEU A 53 2.68 1.93 0.45
CA LEU A 53 2.40 2.53 1.75
C LEU A 53 0.95 2.30 2.17
N ILE A 54 -0.01 2.59 1.29
CA ILE A 54 -1.45 2.38 1.54
C ILE A 54 -1.76 0.91 1.79
N ALA A 55 -1.06 0.04 1.08
CA ALA A 55 -1.20 -1.39 1.21
C ALA A 55 -0.40 -1.97 2.38
N GLY A 56 0.26 -1.14 3.18
CA GLY A 56 0.99 -1.54 4.38
C GLY A 56 2.22 -2.41 4.13
N ILE A 57 2.76 -2.46 2.90
CA ILE A 57 4.01 -3.18 2.56
C ILE A 57 5.23 -2.42 3.06
N ASP A 58 5.16 -1.09 3.01
CA ASP A 58 6.24 -0.18 3.44
C ASP A 58 5.66 0.86 4.41
N LYS A 59 6.52 1.57 5.14
CA LYS A 59 6.13 2.61 6.10
C LYS A 59 6.51 4.01 5.62
N PRO A 60 5.66 5.02 5.86
CA PRO A 60 6.03 6.40 5.55
C PRO A 60 7.13 6.87 6.51
N ASN A 61 7.89 7.89 6.11
CA ASN A 61 8.80 8.57 7.05
C ASN A 61 8.05 9.57 7.94
N GLY A 62 6.88 10.03 7.50
CA GLY A 62 6.01 10.93 8.26
C GLY A 62 4.61 10.98 7.67
N GLY A 63 3.67 11.52 8.45
CA GLY A 63 2.24 11.53 8.13
C GLY A 63 1.50 10.31 8.67
N VAL A 64 0.21 10.23 8.34
CA VAL A 64 -0.73 9.20 8.83
C VAL A 64 -1.47 8.59 7.65
N ILE A 65 -1.68 7.28 7.73
CA ILE A 65 -2.49 6.50 6.78
C ILE A 65 -3.51 5.73 7.60
N ASN A 66 -4.78 6.09 7.45
CA ASN A 66 -5.90 5.34 8.01
C ASN A 66 -6.60 4.56 6.90
N ILE A 67 -6.84 3.27 7.13
CA ILE A 67 -7.58 2.41 6.22
C ILE A 67 -8.72 1.74 7.00
N ALA A 68 -9.96 1.95 6.56
CA ALA A 68 -11.16 1.44 7.21
C ALA A 68 -11.18 1.72 8.74
N GLY A 69 -10.77 2.93 9.14
CA GLY A 69 -10.71 3.35 10.55
C GLY A 69 -9.49 2.85 11.34
N THR A 70 -8.57 2.11 10.72
CA THR A 70 -7.33 1.65 11.36
C THR A 70 -6.13 2.49 10.92
N ASP A 71 -5.42 3.09 11.87
CA ASP A 71 -4.14 3.76 11.61
C ASP A 71 -3.03 2.73 11.39
N ILE A 72 -2.75 2.42 10.13
CA ILE A 72 -1.76 1.40 9.76
C ILE A 72 -0.32 1.88 9.98
N THR A 73 -0.08 3.19 10.12
CA THR A 73 1.28 3.73 10.32
C THR A 73 1.86 3.36 11.68
N ARG A 74 0.98 3.10 12.66
CA ARG A 74 1.36 2.73 14.03
C ARG A 74 1.54 1.22 14.22
N LEU A 75 1.16 0.42 13.23
CA LEU A 75 1.25 -1.04 13.32
C LEU A 75 2.71 -1.52 13.15
N GLY A 76 3.09 -2.53 13.94
CA GLY A 76 4.32 -3.30 13.75
C GLY A 76 4.25 -4.18 12.51
N GLU A 77 5.37 -4.75 12.08
CA GLU A 77 5.42 -5.57 10.85
C GLU A 77 4.49 -6.78 10.88
N SER A 78 4.46 -7.52 11.99
CA SER A 78 3.56 -8.68 12.14
C SER A 78 2.09 -8.28 12.15
N GLN A 79 1.77 -7.11 12.73
CA GLN A 79 0.41 -6.57 12.72
C GLN A 79 0.02 -6.12 11.31
N LEU A 80 0.93 -5.48 10.57
CA LEU A 80 0.73 -5.12 9.17
C LEU A 80 0.52 -6.36 8.31
N ALA A 81 1.29 -7.44 8.50
CA ALA A 81 1.10 -8.68 7.75
C ALA A 81 -0.31 -9.27 7.96
N LYS A 82 -0.75 -9.35 9.21
CA LYS A 82 -2.11 -9.81 9.54
C LYS A 82 -3.18 -8.87 8.97
N TRP A 83 -2.98 -7.57 9.10
CA TRP A 83 -3.90 -6.58 8.56
C TRP A 83 -4.03 -6.69 7.03
N ARG A 84 -2.91 -6.80 6.30
CA ARG A 84 -2.88 -6.97 4.84
C ARG A 84 -3.67 -8.19 4.39
N SER A 85 -3.51 -9.33 5.07
CA SER A 85 -4.21 -10.59 4.73
C SER A 85 -5.74 -10.49 4.74
N THR A 86 -6.29 -9.51 5.45
CA THR A 86 -7.74 -9.35 5.64
C THR A 86 -8.33 -8.12 4.96
N HIS A 87 -7.48 -7.17 4.52
CA HIS A 87 -7.94 -5.88 3.98
C HIS A 87 -7.42 -5.56 2.57
N VAL A 88 -6.39 -6.26 2.09
CA VAL A 88 -5.72 -5.91 0.84
C VAL A 88 -5.62 -7.11 -0.10
N GLY A 89 -6.18 -6.95 -1.30
CA GLY A 89 -5.89 -7.81 -2.44
C GLY A 89 -4.93 -7.13 -3.40
N PHE A 90 -3.91 -7.87 -3.88
CA PHE A 90 -2.97 -7.37 -4.88
C PHE A 90 -3.13 -8.10 -6.20
N ILE A 91 -3.17 -7.33 -7.29
CA ILE A 91 -3.09 -7.84 -8.65
C ILE A 91 -1.98 -7.07 -9.34
N PHE A 92 -1.06 -7.79 -9.96
CA PHE A 92 0.10 -7.24 -10.63
C PHE A 92 -0.02 -7.39 -12.15
N GLN A 93 0.75 -6.61 -12.90
CA GLN A 93 0.83 -6.74 -14.36
C GLN A 93 1.37 -8.11 -14.78
N PHE A 94 2.36 -8.64 -14.04
CA PHE A 94 2.79 -10.04 -14.15
C PHE A 94 2.03 -10.87 -13.13
N TYR A 95 1.46 -12.00 -13.55
CA TYR A 95 0.48 -12.72 -12.73
C TYR A 95 1.04 -13.28 -11.40
N ASN A 96 2.37 -13.40 -11.25
CA ASN A 96 3.03 -13.92 -10.04
C ASN A 96 2.45 -15.26 -9.53
N LEU A 97 1.91 -16.08 -10.43
CA LEU A 97 1.40 -17.41 -10.09
C LEU A 97 2.55 -18.39 -9.87
N ILE A 98 2.40 -19.26 -8.89
CA ILE A 98 3.33 -20.35 -8.63
C ILE A 98 3.10 -21.43 -9.71
N PRO A 99 4.07 -21.70 -10.61
CA PRO A 99 3.81 -22.51 -11.81
C PRO A 99 3.43 -23.96 -11.55
N VAL A 100 3.80 -24.49 -10.40
CA VAL A 100 3.52 -25.89 -10.00
C VAL A 100 2.15 -26.06 -9.36
N LEU A 101 1.44 -24.96 -9.09
CA LEU A 101 0.11 -24.95 -8.47
C LEU A 101 -0.96 -24.72 -9.53
N THR A 102 -2.11 -25.35 -9.35
CA THR A 102 -3.35 -25.07 -10.08
C THR A 102 -3.84 -23.66 -9.77
N ALA A 103 -4.79 -23.18 -10.60
CA ALA A 103 -5.44 -21.89 -10.35
C ALA A 103 -6.13 -21.85 -8.97
N TYR A 104 -6.77 -22.95 -8.57
CA TYR A 104 -7.41 -23.07 -7.26
C TYR A 104 -6.40 -22.94 -6.12
N GLU A 105 -5.30 -23.69 -6.17
CA GLU A 105 -4.26 -23.67 -5.14
C GLU A 105 -3.57 -22.29 -5.02
N ASN A 106 -3.40 -21.56 -6.13
CA ASN A 106 -2.89 -20.18 -6.08
C ASN A 106 -3.86 -19.21 -5.38
N VAL A 107 -5.17 -19.41 -5.53
CA VAL A 107 -6.21 -18.60 -4.86
C VAL A 107 -6.37 -18.99 -3.39
N GLU A 108 -6.19 -20.27 -3.06
CA GLU A 108 -6.27 -20.78 -1.69
C GLU A 108 -5.07 -20.33 -0.84
N LEU A 109 -3.87 -20.25 -1.41
CA LEU A 109 -2.63 -19.99 -0.66
C LEU A 109 -2.68 -18.81 0.32
N PRO A 110 -3.24 -17.62 -0.02
CA PRO A 110 -3.32 -16.49 0.91
C PRO A 110 -4.39 -16.64 1.99
N LEU A 111 -5.27 -17.64 1.88
CA LEU A 111 -6.34 -17.94 2.83
C LEU A 111 -5.90 -18.91 3.95
N LEU A 112 -4.74 -19.57 3.76
CA LEU A 112 -4.10 -20.46 4.74
C LEU A 112 -3.32 -19.66 5.81
#